data_AF-A0A6A1UPC4-F1
#
_entry.id   AF-A0A6A1UPC4-F1
#
_cell.length_a   1.000
_cell.length_b   1.000
_cell.length_c   1.000
_cell.angle_alpha   90.00
_cell.angle_beta   90.00
_cell.angle_gamma   90.00
#
_symmetry.space_group_name_H-M   'P 1'
#
loop_
_entity.id
_entity.type
_entity.pdbx_description
1 polymer ?
#
loop_
_entity_poly.entity_id
_entity_poly.type
_entity_poly.pdbx_seq_one_letter_code
_entity_poly.pdbx_strand_id
1 'polypeptide(L)'
;MLGHLRAKALVSFKTRLEQSLSKGEGFAASVRSCTRSCMLEFDEGCADVAIRHSNWDASKVRDKLRRDIGGHASSVRHAKLSEMIAVYEVSFSINVMRHGCLLDLGFLQIMSVIMLFSKIMNTLFGMESESNFSGCDPK
;
A
#
# COMPACT_ATOMS: atom_id res chain seq x y z
N MET A 1 11.57 -17.89 16.75
CA MET A 1 12.39 -17.84 15.53
C MET A 1 11.56 -17.55 14.27
N LEU A 2 10.49 -18.29 13.93
CA LEU A 2 9.61 -17.95 12.79
C LEU A 2 8.97 -16.53 12.88
N GLY A 3 8.64 -16.07 14.09
CA GLY A 3 8.21 -14.68 14.32
C GLY A 3 9.30 -13.64 14.00
N HIS A 4 10.57 -13.97 14.24
CA HIS A 4 11.70 -13.11 13.87
C HIS A 4 11.89 -13.08 12.35
N LEU A 5 11.76 -14.23 11.66
CA LEU A 5 11.79 -14.28 10.20
C LEU A 5 10.69 -13.41 9.58
N ARG A 6 9.45 -13.51 10.09
CA ARG A 6 8.36 -12.64 9.66
C ARG A 6 8.65 -11.16 9.90
N ALA A 7 9.12 -10.81 11.11
CA ALA A 7 9.46 -9.42 11.42
C ALA A 7 10.56 -8.87 10.50
N LYS A 8 11.62 -9.66 10.28
CA LYS A 8 12.72 -9.34 9.36
C LYS A 8 12.22 -9.14 7.94
N ALA A 9 11.41 -10.06 7.41
CA ALA A 9 10.84 -9.95 6.07
C ALA A 9 9.93 -8.72 5.91
N LEU A 10 9.11 -8.42 6.94
CA LEU A 10 8.26 -7.24 6.91
C LEU A 10 9.07 -5.93 6.96
N VAL A 11 10.14 -5.87 7.76
CA VAL A 11 11.05 -4.71 7.77
C VAL A 11 11.75 -4.56 6.42
N SER A 12 12.26 -5.67 5.85
CA SER A 12 12.86 -5.71 4.50
C SER A 12 11.90 -5.14 3.45
N PHE A 13 10.62 -5.52 3.51
CA PHE A 13 9.58 -5.01 2.62
C PHE A 13 9.41 -3.49 2.73
N LYS A 14 9.24 -2.98 3.96
CA LYS A 14 9.05 -1.55 4.22
C LYS A 14 10.21 -0.72 3.67
N THR A 15 11.43 -1.13 4.00
CA THR A 15 12.65 -0.43 3.57
C THR A 15 12.81 -0.44 2.05
N ARG A 16 12.61 -1.58 1.38
CA ARG A 16 12.71 -1.65 -0.08
C ARG A 16 11.62 -0.86 -0.79
N LEU A 17 10.40 -0.90 -0.26
CA LEU A 17 9.29 -0.12 -0.81
C LEU A 17 9.60 1.37 -0.71
N GLU A 18 10.05 1.85 0.45
CA GLU A 18 10.44 3.25 0.64
C GLU A 18 11.56 3.67 -0.31
N GLN A 19 12.61 2.84 -0.46
CA GLN A 19 13.72 3.10 -1.38
C GLN A 19 13.30 3.11 -2.85
N SER A 20 12.38 2.23 -3.24
CA SER A 20 11.87 2.17 -4.61
C SER A 20 11.01 3.39 -4.93
N LEU A 21 10.15 3.82 -3.99
CA LEU A 21 9.33 5.01 -4.14
C LEU A 21 10.16 6.31 -4.11
N SER A 22 11.23 6.39 -3.32
CA SER A 22 12.11 7.56 -3.32
C SER A 22 12.91 7.71 -4.62
N LYS A 23 13.10 6.63 -5.38
CA LYS A 23 13.66 6.64 -6.75
C LYS A 23 12.64 7.01 -7.83
N GLY A 24 11.37 7.23 -7.46
CA GLY A 24 10.29 7.53 -8.40
C GLY A 24 9.77 6.30 -9.16
N GLU A 25 10.03 5.09 -8.68
CA GLU A 25 9.48 3.88 -9.30
C GLU A 25 7.95 3.79 -9.10
N GLY A 26 7.25 3.18 -10.06
CA GLY A 26 5.80 3.08 -10.03
C GLY A 26 5.28 2.19 -8.89
N PHE A 27 4.37 2.72 -8.07
CA PHE A 27 3.89 2.08 -6.83
C PHE A 27 3.51 0.59 -6.99
N ALA A 28 2.69 0.26 -8.00
CA ALA A 28 2.23 -1.11 -8.19
C ALA A 28 3.39 -2.07 -8.54
N ALA A 29 4.35 -1.61 -9.34
CA ALA A 29 5.54 -2.39 -9.69
C ALA A 29 6.45 -2.57 -8.47
N SER A 30 6.68 -1.51 -7.71
CA SER A 30 7.45 -1.51 -6.46
C SER A 30 6.88 -2.50 -5.45
N VAL A 31 5.58 -2.44 -5.17
CA VAL A 31 4.91 -3.37 -4.24
C VAL A 31 5.03 -4.82 -4.71
N ARG A 32 4.79 -5.10 -5.99
CA ARG A 32 4.91 -6.46 -6.53
C ARG A 32 6.33 -7.01 -6.39
N SER A 33 7.33 -6.22 -6.78
CA SER A 33 8.75 -6.61 -6.70
C SER A 33 9.19 -6.84 -5.25
N CYS A 34 8.92 -5.88 -4.37
CA CYS A 34 9.26 -5.97 -2.94
C CYS A 34 8.56 -7.15 -2.28
N THR A 35 7.27 -7.37 -2.56
CA THR A 35 6.52 -8.54 -2.03
C THR A 35 7.18 -9.84 -2.46
N ARG A 36 7.49 -9.99 -3.76
CA ARG A 36 8.14 -11.21 -4.27
C ARG A 36 9.47 -11.47 -3.57
N SER A 37 10.34 -10.47 -3.47
CA SER A 37 11.65 -10.64 -2.82
C SER A 37 11.53 -10.96 -1.33
N CYS A 38 10.64 -10.29 -0.60
CA CYS A 38 10.49 -10.53 0.84
C CYS A 38 9.82 -11.87 1.17
N MET A 39 8.91 -12.34 0.32
CA MET A 39 8.34 -13.69 0.45
C MET A 39 9.41 -14.76 0.19
N LEU A 40 10.27 -14.56 -0.82
CA LEU A 40 11.38 -15.47 -1.09
C LEU A 40 12.35 -15.56 0.11
N GLU A 41 12.76 -14.43 0.67
CA GLU A 41 13.63 -14.38 1.86
C GLU A 41 13.00 -15.07 3.08
N PHE A 42 11.69 -14.97 3.22
CA PHE A 42 10.96 -15.65 4.29
C PHE A 42 10.94 -17.17 4.06
N ASP A 43 10.66 -17.63 2.84
CA ASP A 43 10.59 -19.05 2.50
C ASP A 43 11.97 -19.71 2.61
N GLU A 44 13.04 -19.06 2.14
CA GLU A 44 14.43 -19.50 2.32
C GLU A 44 14.81 -19.59 3.81
N GLY A 45 14.51 -18.55 4.59
CA GLY A 45 14.75 -18.56 6.03
C GLY A 45 13.92 -19.62 6.78
N CYS A 46 12.75 -20.00 6.25
CA CYS A 46 11.99 -21.12 6.79
C CYS A 46 12.64 -22.46 6.48
N ALA A 47 13.16 -22.66 5.26
CA ALA A 47 13.85 -23.89 4.86
C ALA A 47 15.09 -24.16 5.72
N ASP A 48 15.90 -23.13 6.00
CA ASP A 48 17.10 -23.21 6.84
C ASP A 48 16.81 -23.63 8.29
N VAL A 49 15.59 -23.39 8.77
CA VAL A 49 15.21 -23.65 10.16
C VAL A 49 14.29 -24.87 10.29
N ALA A 50 13.53 -25.22 9.24
CA ALA A 50 12.68 -26.41 9.19
C ALA A 50 13.47 -27.71 9.37
N ILE A 51 14.75 -27.73 8.96
CA ILE A 51 15.68 -28.86 9.19
C ILE A 51 15.82 -29.19 10.69
N ARG A 52 15.48 -28.26 11.59
CA ARG A 52 15.64 -28.41 13.06
C ARG A 52 14.35 -28.69 13.84
N HIS A 53 13.14 -28.64 13.23
CA HIS A 53 11.90 -28.80 14.01
C HIS A 53 10.69 -29.25 13.17
N SER A 54 10.00 -30.33 13.58
CA SER A 54 8.91 -30.97 12.83
C SER A 54 7.50 -30.42 13.09
N ASN A 55 7.32 -29.44 13.98
CA ASN A 55 5.98 -28.93 14.39
C ASN A 55 5.74 -27.43 14.08
N TRP A 56 6.40 -26.87 13.06
CA TRP A 56 6.25 -25.44 12.74
C TRP A 56 5.25 -25.20 11.60
N ASP A 57 4.17 -24.48 11.92
CA ASP A 57 3.19 -24.02 10.95
C ASP A 57 3.69 -22.75 10.23
N ALA A 58 4.70 -22.94 9.36
CA ALA A 58 5.25 -21.89 8.50
C ALA A 58 4.16 -21.29 7.60
N SER A 59 3.15 -22.08 7.22
CA SER A 59 2.04 -21.63 6.36
C SER A 59 1.25 -20.50 7.02
N LYS A 60 0.82 -20.66 8.28
CA LYS A 60 0.09 -19.60 8.99
C LYS A 60 0.90 -18.32 9.14
N VAL A 61 2.21 -18.42 9.39
CA VAL A 61 3.05 -17.23 9.52
C VAL A 61 3.28 -16.55 8.18
N ARG A 62 3.45 -17.32 7.10
CA ARG A 62 3.54 -16.83 5.73
C ARG A 62 2.28 -16.05 5.33
N ASP A 63 1.10 -16.59 5.64
CA ASP A 63 -0.17 -15.92 5.31
C ASP A 63 -0.39 -14.67 6.16
N LYS A 64 0.10 -14.66 7.40
CA LYS A 64 0.11 -13.44 8.23
C LYS A 64 1.08 -12.38 7.67
N LEU A 65 2.25 -12.79 7.18
CA LEU A 65 3.20 -11.89 6.52
C LEU A 65 2.57 -11.25 5.26
N ARG A 66 1.91 -12.03 4.41
CA ARG A 66 1.19 -11.51 3.23
C ARG A 66 0.15 -10.46 3.60
N ARG A 67 -0.64 -10.71 4.65
CA ARG A 67 -1.63 -9.74 5.15
C ARG A 67 -0.98 -8.46 5.69
N ASP A 68 0.11 -8.57 6.45
CA ASP A 68 0.83 -7.40 6.93
C ASP A 68 1.39 -6.55 5.79
N ILE A 69 1.96 -7.20 4.76
CA ILE A 69 2.48 -6.56 3.55
C ILE A 69 1.35 -5.81 2.83
N GLY A 70 0.22 -6.48 2.59
CA GLY A 70 -0.94 -5.86 1.96
C GLY A 70 -1.49 -4.67 2.75
N GLY A 71 -1.59 -4.81 4.08
CA GLY A 71 -2.01 -3.73 4.97
C GLY A 71 -1.07 -2.52 4.92
N HIS A 72 0.25 -2.76 4.95
CA HIS A 72 1.23 -1.68 4.85
C HIS A 72 1.19 -1.02 3.47
N ALA A 73 1.14 -1.80 2.39
CA ALA A 73 1.01 -1.27 1.03
C ALA A 73 -0.23 -0.38 0.89
N SER A 74 -1.37 -0.81 1.44
CA SER A 74 -2.58 0.00 1.42
C SER A 74 -2.41 1.31 2.21
N SER A 75 -1.83 1.24 3.41
CA SER A 75 -1.53 2.42 4.22
C SER A 75 -0.63 3.42 3.48
N VAL A 76 0.42 2.95 2.79
CA VAL A 76 1.29 3.81 1.99
C VAL A 76 0.55 4.43 0.80
N ARG A 77 -0.31 3.67 0.10
CA ARG A 77 -1.16 4.24 -0.97
C ARG A 77 -2.04 5.35 -0.44
N HIS A 78 -2.74 5.11 0.66
CA HIS A 78 -3.63 6.11 1.27
C HIS A 78 -2.85 7.37 1.67
N ALA A 79 -1.68 7.20 2.28
CA ALA A 79 -0.82 8.33 2.63
C ALA A 79 -0.39 9.13 1.40
N LYS A 80 0.04 8.47 0.32
CA LYS A 80 0.47 9.14 -0.92
C LYS A 80 -0.68 9.83 -1.65
N LEU A 81 -1.86 9.22 -1.68
CA LEU A 81 -3.05 9.85 -2.25
C LEU A 81 -3.46 11.07 -1.42
N SER A 82 -3.43 10.98 -0.09
CA SER A 82 -3.72 12.10 0.81
C SER A 82 -2.75 13.27 0.59
N GLU A 83 -1.46 12.98 0.44
CA GLU A 83 -0.44 13.98 0.11
C GLU A 83 -0.72 14.67 -1.23
N MET A 84 -1.04 13.91 -2.28
CA MET A 84 -1.40 14.48 -3.59
C MET A 84 -2.66 15.34 -3.54
N ILE A 85 -3.68 14.91 -2.79
CA ILE A 85 -4.92 15.67 -2.59
C ILE A 85 -4.62 17.00 -1.89
N ALA A 86 -3.85 16.97 -0.79
CA ALA A 86 -3.50 18.18 -0.05
C ALA A 86 -2.73 19.19 -0.91
N VAL A 87 -1.76 18.71 -1.72
CA VAL A 87 -1.02 19.55 -2.66
C VAL A 87 -1.95 20.20 -3.69
N TYR A 88 -2.92 19.43 -4.21
CA TYR A 88 -3.87 19.92 -5.18
C TYR A 88 -4.84 20.94 -4.57
N GLU A 89 -5.39 20.68 -3.38
CA GLU A 89 -6.29 21.60 -2.66
C GLU A 89 -5.61 22.95 -2.37
N VAL A 90 -4.34 22.93 -1.95
CA VAL A 90 -3.56 24.16 -1.73
C VAL A 90 -3.33 24.90 -3.06
N SER A 91 -2.88 24.20 -4.09
CA SER A 91 -2.63 24.79 -5.41
C SER A 91 -3.89 25.41 -6.00
N PHE A 92 -5.00 24.70 -5.88
CA PHE A 92 -6.32 25.15 -6.30
C PHE A 92 -6.76 26.39 -5.52
N SER A 93 -6.63 26.38 -4.19
CA SER A 93 -6.97 27.53 -3.34
C SER A 93 -6.15 28.78 -3.68
N ILE A 94 -4.85 28.61 -3.97
CA ILE A 94 -3.98 29.71 -4.41
C ILE A 94 -4.44 30.26 -5.76
N ASN A 95 -4.73 29.40 -6.73
CA ASN A 95 -5.20 29.82 -8.05
C ASN A 95 -6.55 30.54 -7.96
N VAL A 96 -7.48 30.03 -7.15
CA VAL A 96 -8.75 30.69 -6.89
C VAL A 96 -8.54 32.03 -6.18
N MET A 97 -7.65 32.16 -5.19
CA MET A 97 -7.37 33.47 -4.58
C MET A 97 -6.74 34.46 -5.58
N ARG A 98 -5.88 34.00 -6.49
CA ARG A 98 -5.23 34.85 -7.50
C ARG A 98 -6.20 35.33 -8.59
N HIS A 99 -7.22 34.54 -8.92
CA HIS A 99 -8.18 34.84 -10.00
C HIS A 99 -9.59 35.20 -9.49
N GLY A 100 -9.87 34.99 -8.20
CA GLY A 100 -11.20 34.98 -7.59
C GLY A 100 -11.56 36.22 -6.78
N CYS A 101 -10.97 37.38 -7.08
CA CYS A 101 -11.61 38.65 -6.71
C CYS A 101 -12.91 38.92 -7.51
N LEU A 102 -13.44 37.96 -8.30
CA LEU A 102 -14.50 38.27 -9.27
C LEU A 102 -15.86 37.59 -9.11
N LEU A 103 -16.10 36.44 -8.46
CA LEU A 103 -17.48 35.89 -8.38
C LEU A 103 -17.78 35.04 -7.13
N ASP A 104 -18.67 35.57 -6.29
CA ASP A 104 -19.47 34.85 -5.30
C ASP A 104 -20.40 33.82 -5.97
N LEU A 105 -20.83 32.79 -5.22
CA LEU A 105 -21.63 31.58 -5.60
C LEU A 105 -20.86 30.36 -6.16
N GLY A 106 -19.70 30.51 -6.80
CA GLY A 106 -18.94 29.37 -7.33
C GLY A 106 -18.29 28.49 -6.26
N PHE A 107 -17.99 29.06 -5.09
CA PHE A 107 -17.16 28.44 -4.05
C PHE A 107 -17.81 27.20 -3.40
N LEU A 108 -19.12 27.21 -3.14
CA LEU A 108 -19.82 26.06 -2.54
C LEU A 108 -19.92 24.86 -3.49
N GLN A 109 -20.12 25.10 -4.79
CA GLN A 109 -20.18 24.03 -5.79
C GLN A 109 -18.83 23.32 -5.91
N ILE A 110 -17.75 24.10 -5.91
CA ILE A 110 -16.37 23.58 -5.99
C ILE A 110 -16.01 22.74 -4.77
N MET A 111 -16.33 23.23 -3.55
CA MET A 111 -16.12 22.44 -2.33
C MET A 111 -16.92 21.14 -2.33
N SER A 112 -18.14 21.15 -2.90
CA SER A 112 -18.96 19.95 -3.04
C SER A 112 -18.35 18.92 -4.01
N VAL A 113 -17.79 19.37 -5.14
CA VAL A 113 -17.10 18.50 -6.11
C VAL A 113 -15.83 17.88 -5.50
N ILE A 114 -15.06 18.64 -4.73
CA ILE A 114 -13.86 18.14 -4.03
C ILE A 114 -14.25 17.07 -3.00
N MET A 115 -15.25 17.33 -2.16
CA MET A 115 -15.73 16.35 -1.19
C MET A 115 -16.32 15.10 -1.85
N LEU A 116 -17.02 15.24 -2.97
CA LEU A 116 -17.57 14.12 -3.73
C LEU A 116 -16.45 13.27 -4.35
N PHE A 117 -15.42 13.90 -4.93
CA PHE A 117 -14.26 13.17 -5.47
C PHE A 117 -13.51 12.42 -4.38
N SER A 118 -13.34 13.04 -3.21
CA SER A 118 -12.71 12.41 -2.04
C SER A 118 -13.54 11.23 -1.52
N LYS A 119 -14.88 11.34 -1.52
CA LYS A 119 -15.78 10.25 -1.14
C LYS A 119 -15.80 9.10 -2.16
N ILE A 120 -15.75 9.41 -3.45
CA ILE A 120 -15.68 8.42 -4.54
C ILE A 120 -14.35 7.67 -4.47
N MET A 121 -13.22 8.36 -4.30
CA MET A 121 -11.90 7.74 -4.19
C MET A 121 -11.79 6.84 -2.96
N ASN A 122 -12.31 7.26 -1.81
CA ASN A 122 -12.37 6.41 -0.61
C ASN A 122 -13.26 5.18 -0.79
N THR A 123 -14.34 5.28 -1.57
CA THR A 123 -15.26 4.17 -1.82
C THR A 123 -14.70 3.18 -2.85
N LEU A 124 -14.03 3.66 -3.91
CA LEU A 124 -13.41 2.82 -4.94
C LEU A 124 -12.18 2.08 -4.41
N PHE A 125 -11.29 2.74 -3.65
CA PHE A 125 -10.11 2.10 -3.08
C PHE A 125 -10.40 1.29 -1.81
N GLY A 126 -11.58 1.47 -1.19
CA GLY A 126 -12.01 0.71 -0.02
C GLY A 126 -12.47 -0.73 -0.32
N MET A 127 -12.72 -1.08 -1.58
CA MET A 127 -13.27 -2.40 -1.95
C MET A 127 -12.25 -3.42 -2.47
N GLU A 128 -10.99 -3.06 -2.71
CA GLU A 128 -10.00 -3.99 -3.27
C GLU A 128 -9.17 -4.69 -2.17
N SER A 129 -9.85 -5.31 -1.20
CA SER A 129 -9.22 -6.21 -0.21
C SER A 129 -9.70 -7.66 -0.27
N GLU A 130 -10.49 -8.03 -1.28
CA GLU A 130 -10.77 -9.43 -1.59
C GLU A 130 -10.00 -9.87 -2.85
N SER A 131 -8.67 -9.90 -2.75
CA SER A 131 -7.92 -10.80 -3.63
C SER A 131 -8.09 -12.22 -3.09
N ASN A 132 -9.17 -12.85 -3.55
CA ASN A 132 -9.35 -14.29 -3.56
C ASN A 132 -8.11 -14.93 -4.17
N PHE A 133 -7.24 -15.48 -3.32
CA PHE A 133 -6.16 -16.36 -3.76
C PHE A 133 -6.78 -17.74 -4.03
N SER A 134 -7.56 -17.81 -5.11
CA SER A 134 -8.07 -19.06 -5.65
C SER A 134 -6.90 -19.80 -6.30
N GLY A 135 -6.64 -21.00 -5.79
CA GLY A 135 -5.55 -21.86 -6.23
C GLY A 135 -5.53 -22.12 -7.73
N CYS A 136 -4.31 -22.24 -8.25
CA CYS A 136 -4.03 -22.98 -9.47
C CYS A 136 -2.80 -23.83 -9.18
N ASP A 137 -3.05 -25.10 -8.85
CA ASP A 137 -2.12 -26.18 -9.12
C ASP A 137 -1.99 -26.36 -10.63
N PRO A 138 -0.78 -26.55 -11.17
CA PRO A 138 -0.59 -27.31 -12.38
C PRO A 138 0.07 -28.66 -12.05
N LYS A 139 -0.50 -29.69 -12.69
CA LYS A 139 -0.12 -31.11 -12.70
C LYS A 139 1.38 -31.39 -12.79
#